data_AF-A0A8I1QZZ8-F1
#
_entry.id   AF-A0A8I1QZZ8-F1
#
_cell.length_a   1.000
_cell.length_b   1.000
_cell.length_c   1.000
_cell.angle_alpha   90.00
_cell.angle_beta   90.00
_cell.angle_gamma   90.00
#
_symmetry.space_group_name_H-M   'P 1'
#
loop_
_entity.id
_entity.type
_entity.pdbx_description
1 polymer ?
#
loop_
_entity_poly.entity_id
_entity_poly.type
_entity_poly.pdbx_seq_one_letter_code
_entity_poly.pdbx_strand_id
1 'polypeptide(L)'
;MPDNTAQKESPSYRLAALDPDFILGDSTRGARFMLEYQKAEDHLRARGVVSTIVVFGSARVREGNRWYEAARQFARIASERGGALRDGEAGRHHVIATGGGPGIMEAANRGAIEAGALSIGFNITLPHEQEPNAWSTPDLTFRFHYFAMRKMHLAMRAAALVVFPGGFGTLDELFEIMTLVQTGKMRPVPIVLFDSSYWKGLLHLDTMTEAGFIRPEDLKLFSYADTPEQAYDCIVHGAGEGWNPPGNGSVQT
;
A
#
# COMPACT_ATOMS: atom_id res chain seq x y z
N MET A 1 44.11 -36.87 17.82
CA MET A 1 42.90 -36.16 18.29
C MET A 1 41.75 -37.13 18.19
N PRO A 2 40.83 -37.19 19.17
CA PRO A 2 39.59 -37.95 18.99
C PRO A 2 38.81 -37.43 17.78
N ASP A 3 38.11 -38.32 17.08
CA ASP A 3 37.21 -37.93 15.99
C ASP A 3 36.07 -37.07 16.54
N ASN A 4 35.77 -35.97 15.84
CA ASN A 4 34.72 -35.03 16.21
C ASN A 4 33.72 -34.75 15.08
N THR A 5 33.63 -35.65 14.10
CA THR A 5 32.72 -35.53 12.96
C THR A 5 31.26 -35.35 13.40
N ALA A 6 30.79 -36.14 14.36
CA ALA A 6 29.43 -36.04 14.90
C ALA A 6 29.10 -34.66 15.52
N GLN A 7 30.08 -34.01 16.16
CA GLN A 7 29.89 -32.67 16.71
C GLN A 7 29.82 -31.62 15.61
N LYS A 8 30.68 -31.73 14.58
CA LYS A 8 30.70 -30.79 13.45
C LYS A 8 29.45 -30.87 12.58
N GLU A 9 28.87 -32.06 12.46
CA GLU A 9 27.63 -32.30 11.70
C GLU A 9 26.36 -31.97 12.51
N SER A 10 26.47 -31.78 13.82
CA SER A 10 25.33 -31.44 14.68
C SER A 10 24.72 -30.08 14.29
N PRO A 11 23.38 -29.95 14.21
CA PRO A 11 22.74 -28.66 13.99
C PRO A 11 23.15 -27.58 14.99
N SER A 12 23.45 -27.95 16.25
CA SER A 12 23.88 -27.00 17.28
C SER A 12 25.26 -26.39 17.05
N TYR A 13 26.07 -26.98 16.16
CA TYR A 13 27.38 -26.44 15.79
C TYR A 13 27.30 -25.49 14.58
N ARG A 14 26.13 -25.36 13.94
CA ARG A 14 25.93 -24.39 12.86
C ARG A 14 25.91 -22.98 13.44
N LEU A 15 26.43 -22.02 12.68
CA LEU A 15 26.31 -20.61 13.03
C LEU A 15 24.84 -20.18 12.91
N ALA A 16 24.25 -19.65 13.98
CA ALA A 16 22.82 -19.31 14.03
C ALA A 16 22.38 -18.37 12.89
N ALA A 17 23.23 -17.41 12.49
CA ALA A 17 22.94 -16.47 11.40
C ALA A 17 22.92 -17.13 10.00
N LEU A 18 23.43 -18.35 9.86
CA LEU A 18 23.49 -19.12 8.62
C LEU A 18 22.69 -20.44 8.72
N ASP A 19 21.96 -20.67 9.81
CA ASP A 19 21.17 -21.89 10.02
C ASP A 19 19.70 -21.67 9.64
N PRO A 20 19.25 -22.11 8.44
CA PRO A 20 17.89 -21.88 7.98
C PRO A 20 16.84 -22.58 8.83
N ASP A 21 17.16 -23.75 9.41
CA ASP A 21 16.22 -24.50 10.25
C ASP A 21 15.88 -23.70 11.51
N PHE A 22 16.90 -23.06 12.11
CA PHE A 22 16.72 -22.16 13.25
C PHE A 22 16.00 -20.87 12.84
N ILE A 23 16.45 -20.18 11.77
CA ILE A 23 15.91 -18.88 11.33
C ILE A 23 14.46 -18.97 10.85
N LEU A 24 14.08 -20.07 10.22
CA LEU A 24 12.72 -20.28 9.71
C LEU A 24 11.82 -20.95 10.75
N GLY A 25 12.38 -21.42 11.87
CA GLY A 25 11.65 -21.99 13.00
C GLY A 25 10.69 -21.01 13.69
N ASP A 26 9.82 -21.55 14.53
CA ASP A 26 8.79 -20.75 15.22
C ASP A 26 9.37 -19.82 16.28
N SER A 27 10.46 -20.23 16.96
CA SER A 27 11.13 -19.44 17.99
C SER A 27 11.74 -18.14 17.45
N THR A 28 12.08 -18.09 16.17
CA THR A 28 12.70 -16.94 15.49
C THR A 28 11.71 -16.12 14.68
N ARG A 29 10.40 -16.41 14.79
CA ARG A 29 9.33 -15.66 14.12
C ARG A 29 9.44 -14.15 14.35
N GLY A 30 9.70 -13.71 15.58
CA GLY A 30 9.88 -12.28 15.90
C GLY A 30 11.01 -11.61 15.11
N ALA A 31 12.13 -12.32 14.89
CA ALA A 31 13.22 -11.81 14.07
C ALA A 31 12.80 -11.70 12.58
N ARG A 32 12.03 -12.66 12.07
CA ARG A 32 11.49 -12.61 10.70
C ARG A 32 10.54 -11.44 10.47
N PHE A 33 9.69 -11.12 11.44
CA PHE A 33 8.86 -9.90 11.41
C PHE A 33 9.71 -8.63 11.28
N MET A 34 10.78 -8.53 12.08
CA MET A 34 11.72 -7.41 12.02
C MET A 34 12.42 -7.32 10.67
N LEU A 35 12.81 -8.45 10.08
CA LEU A 35 13.44 -8.48 8.76
C LEU A 35 12.49 -8.03 7.65
N GLU A 36 11.22 -8.48 7.66
CA GLU A 36 10.21 -8.02 6.69
C GLU A 36 9.91 -6.54 6.84
N TYR A 37 9.90 -6.01 8.08
CA TYR A 37 9.80 -4.58 8.32
C TYR A 37 10.98 -3.83 7.69
N GLN A 38 12.18 -4.17 8.14
CA GLN A 38 13.40 -3.43 7.87
C GLN A 38 13.74 -3.43 6.38
N LYS A 39 13.62 -4.58 5.72
CA LYS A 39 13.96 -4.71 4.30
C LYS A 39 13.14 -3.76 3.42
N ALA A 40 11.83 -3.67 3.65
CA ALA A 40 10.99 -2.76 2.87
C ALA A 40 11.28 -1.29 3.25
N GLU A 41 11.46 -0.99 4.53
CA GLU A 41 11.81 0.36 4.98
C GLU A 41 13.12 0.88 4.40
N ASP A 42 14.17 0.05 4.36
CA ASP A 42 15.49 0.45 3.84
C ASP A 42 15.42 0.81 2.36
N HIS A 43 14.71 0.00 1.57
CA HIS A 43 14.53 0.26 0.14
C HIS A 43 13.68 1.52 -0.12
N LEU A 44 12.60 1.71 0.64
CA LEU A 44 11.76 2.91 0.54
C LEU A 44 12.55 4.17 0.90
N ARG A 45 13.36 4.13 1.97
CA ARG A 45 14.24 5.23 2.39
C ARG A 45 15.33 5.52 1.36
N ALA A 46 15.98 4.48 0.84
CA ALA A 46 17.03 4.62 -0.18
C ALA A 46 16.51 5.27 -1.47
N ARG A 47 15.23 5.06 -1.82
CA ARG A 47 14.55 5.72 -2.94
C ARG A 47 13.92 7.07 -2.59
N GLY A 48 14.09 7.53 -1.34
CA GLY A 48 13.56 8.79 -0.86
C GLY A 48 12.03 8.83 -0.83
N VAL A 49 11.33 7.69 -0.67
CA VAL A 49 9.87 7.65 -0.60
C VAL A 49 9.41 8.20 0.75
N VAL A 50 8.76 9.36 0.73
CA VAL A 50 8.26 10.03 1.93
C VAL A 50 6.82 9.62 2.23
N SER A 51 5.96 9.68 1.21
CA SER A 51 4.54 9.37 1.33
C SER A 51 4.02 8.62 0.11
N THR A 52 2.89 7.95 0.27
CA THR A 52 2.27 7.13 -0.77
C THR A 52 0.80 7.50 -0.97
N ILE A 53 0.31 7.30 -2.19
CA ILE A 53 -1.13 7.12 -2.43
C ILE A 53 -1.35 5.63 -2.61
N VAL A 54 -2.16 5.06 -1.74
CA VAL A 54 -2.47 3.63 -1.80
C VAL A 54 -3.65 3.42 -2.74
N VAL A 55 -3.50 2.52 -3.71
CA VAL A 55 -4.58 2.16 -4.64
C VAL A 55 -4.94 0.68 -4.50
N PHE A 56 -6.21 0.41 -4.20
CA PHE A 56 -6.76 -0.94 -4.15
C PHE A 56 -7.90 -1.12 -5.13
N GLY A 57 -8.15 -2.38 -5.48
CA GLY A 57 -9.30 -2.81 -6.27
C GLY A 57 -9.15 -4.26 -6.71
N SER A 58 -10.04 -4.69 -7.59
CA SER A 58 -10.07 -6.07 -8.07
C SER A 58 -8.79 -6.50 -8.79
N ALA A 59 -8.23 -7.65 -8.39
CA ALA A 59 -7.18 -8.35 -9.12
C ALA A 59 -7.69 -9.03 -10.42
N ARG A 60 -9.00 -9.09 -10.62
CA ARG A 60 -9.65 -9.82 -11.73
C ARG A 60 -10.03 -8.93 -12.91
N VAL A 61 -10.01 -7.61 -12.71
CA VAL A 61 -10.21 -6.64 -13.79
C VAL A 61 -9.04 -6.75 -14.78
N ARG A 62 -9.30 -6.55 -16.08
CA ARG A 62 -8.29 -6.67 -17.15
C ARG A 62 -8.21 -5.37 -17.96
N GLU A 63 -7.12 -5.21 -18.69
CA GLU A 63 -6.91 -4.09 -19.63
C GLU A 63 -8.11 -3.95 -20.59
N GLY A 64 -8.46 -2.70 -20.93
CA GLY A 64 -9.66 -2.38 -21.71
C GLY A 64 -10.96 -2.30 -20.90
N ASN A 65 -10.98 -2.78 -19.65
CA ASN A 65 -12.11 -2.51 -18.75
C ASN A 65 -12.08 -1.04 -18.27
N ARG A 66 -13.25 -0.42 -18.14
CA ARG A 66 -13.37 0.98 -17.69
C ARG A 66 -12.68 1.28 -16.37
N TRP A 67 -12.70 0.36 -15.40
CA TRP A 67 -12.04 0.55 -14.11
C TRP A 67 -10.52 0.41 -14.22
N TYR A 68 -10.03 -0.45 -15.12
CA TYR A 68 -8.60 -0.56 -15.40
C TYR A 68 -8.07 0.77 -15.96
N GLU A 69 -8.70 1.27 -17.02
CA GLU A 69 -8.25 2.52 -17.65
C GLU A 69 -8.38 3.71 -16.70
N ALA A 70 -9.45 3.75 -15.90
CA ALA A 70 -9.62 4.80 -14.88
C ALA A 70 -8.52 4.74 -13.80
N ALA A 71 -8.15 3.56 -13.31
CA ALA A 71 -7.09 3.40 -12.32
C ALA A 71 -5.71 3.81 -12.88
N ARG A 72 -5.44 3.45 -14.13
CA ARG A 72 -4.22 3.86 -14.85
C ARG A 72 -4.17 5.37 -15.06
N GLN A 73 -5.26 5.98 -15.52
CA GLN A 73 -5.35 7.43 -15.70
C GLN A 73 -5.22 8.17 -14.36
N PHE A 74 -5.90 7.69 -13.31
CA PHE A 74 -5.79 8.27 -11.97
C PHE A 74 -4.36 8.26 -11.47
N ALA A 75 -3.67 7.12 -11.55
CA ALA A 75 -2.30 7.00 -11.07
C ALA A 75 -1.32 7.89 -11.86
N ARG A 76 -1.55 8.06 -13.17
CA ARG A 76 -0.80 9.01 -13.99
C ARG A 76 -0.98 10.45 -13.51
N ILE A 77 -2.23 10.89 -13.35
CA ILE A 77 -2.58 12.24 -12.85
C ILE A 77 -1.93 12.48 -11.48
N ALA A 78 -2.10 11.54 -10.57
CA ALA A 78 -1.57 11.62 -9.22
C ALA A 78 -0.04 11.69 -9.20
N SER A 79 0.64 10.95 -10.08
CA SER A 79 2.09 10.96 -10.19
C SER A 79 2.63 12.27 -10.77
N GLU A 80 1.99 12.78 -11.82
CA GLU A 80 2.36 14.05 -12.49
C GLU A 80 2.16 15.26 -11.57
N ARG A 81 1.12 15.24 -10.72
CA ARG A 81 0.69 16.41 -9.92
C ARG A 81 1.01 16.31 -8.43
N GLY A 82 1.15 15.10 -7.88
CA GLY A 82 1.26 14.84 -6.45
C GLY A 82 2.69 14.91 -5.87
N GLY A 83 3.72 15.03 -6.71
CA GLY A 83 5.11 15.16 -6.24
C GLY A 83 5.96 13.89 -6.31
N ALA A 84 5.44 12.81 -6.91
CA ALA A 84 6.15 11.54 -7.05
C ALA A 84 7.35 11.61 -7.99
N LEU A 85 7.38 12.61 -8.88
CA LEU A 85 8.46 12.88 -9.82
C LEU A 85 9.64 13.65 -9.21
N ARG A 86 9.51 14.21 -7.99
CA ARG A 86 10.56 15.02 -7.38
C ARG A 86 11.70 14.12 -6.89
N ASP A 87 12.93 14.39 -7.33
CA ASP A 87 14.14 13.77 -6.80
C ASP A 87 14.98 14.83 -6.07
N GLY A 88 15.44 14.54 -4.85
CA GLY A 88 16.21 15.49 -4.04
C GLY A 88 15.93 15.38 -2.54
N GLU A 89 16.45 16.35 -1.76
CA GLU A 89 16.42 16.32 -0.28
C GLU A 89 15.01 16.25 0.32
N ALA A 90 14.00 16.83 -0.35
CA ALA A 90 12.60 16.79 0.10
C ALA A 90 11.95 15.40 -0.08
N GLY A 91 12.60 14.50 -0.83
CA GLY A 91 12.10 13.17 -1.18
C GLY A 91 10.90 13.16 -2.14
N ARG A 92 10.50 11.95 -2.53
CA ARG A 92 9.35 11.66 -3.38
C ARG A 92 8.10 11.54 -2.52
N HIS A 93 7.12 12.40 -2.78
CA HIS A 93 5.82 12.35 -2.10
C HIS A 93 4.79 11.71 -3.01
N HIS A 94 3.77 11.09 -2.42
CA HIS A 94 2.61 10.57 -3.13
C HIS A 94 2.93 9.53 -4.21
N VAL A 95 3.96 8.72 -3.95
CA VAL A 95 4.33 7.59 -4.80
C VAL A 95 3.18 6.57 -4.80
N ILE A 96 2.76 6.10 -5.96
CA ILE A 96 1.69 5.12 -6.07
C ILE A 96 2.17 3.79 -5.44
N ALA A 97 1.40 3.31 -4.46
CA ALA A 97 1.62 2.04 -3.80
C ALA A 97 0.40 1.14 -3.97
N THR A 98 0.63 -0.12 -4.30
CA THR A 98 -0.43 -1.11 -4.51
C THR A 98 -0.06 -2.44 -3.85
N GLY A 99 -0.97 -3.40 -3.89
CA GLY A 99 -0.68 -4.78 -3.51
C GLY A 99 0.20 -5.55 -4.51
N GLY A 100 0.65 -4.93 -5.61
CA GLY A 100 1.58 -5.51 -6.59
C GLY A 100 1.04 -6.66 -7.44
N GLY A 101 -0.25 -6.98 -7.34
CA GLY A 101 -0.92 -8.02 -8.14
C GLY A 101 -1.43 -7.51 -9.50
N PRO A 102 -2.18 -8.35 -10.26
CA PRO A 102 -2.80 -7.97 -11.52
C PRO A 102 -4.00 -7.02 -11.32
N GLY A 103 -4.64 -6.64 -12.43
CA GLY A 103 -5.89 -5.88 -12.44
C GLY A 103 -5.73 -4.42 -12.03
N ILE A 104 -6.55 -3.93 -11.10
CA ILE A 104 -6.49 -2.51 -10.70
C ILE A 104 -5.11 -2.13 -10.16
N MET A 105 -4.48 -3.03 -9.40
CA MET A 105 -3.15 -2.78 -8.84
C MET A 105 -2.12 -2.59 -9.96
N GLU A 106 -2.14 -3.48 -10.96
CA GLU A 106 -1.31 -3.36 -12.15
C GLU A 106 -1.59 -2.06 -12.92
N ALA A 107 -2.86 -1.72 -13.14
CA ALA A 107 -3.25 -0.51 -13.84
C ALA A 107 -2.69 0.75 -13.17
N ALA A 108 -2.82 0.83 -11.85
CA ALA A 108 -2.29 1.94 -11.07
C ALA A 108 -0.75 1.97 -11.10
N ASN A 109 -0.08 0.83 -10.95
CA ASN A 109 1.39 0.77 -11.08
C ASN A 109 1.84 1.25 -12.47
N ARG A 110 1.18 0.77 -13.53
CA ARG A 110 1.44 1.15 -14.91
C ARG A 110 1.26 2.64 -15.15
N GLY A 111 0.16 3.23 -14.68
CA GLY A 111 -0.10 4.67 -14.82
C GLY A 111 0.99 5.53 -14.20
N ALA A 112 1.53 5.11 -13.05
CA ALA A 112 2.64 5.80 -12.40
C ALA A 112 3.95 5.69 -13.19
N ILE A 113 4.30 4.49 -13.65
CA ILE A 113 5.51 4.28 -14.46
C ILE A 113 5.45 5.03 -15.78
N GLU A 114 4.30 5.05 -16.45
CA GLU A 114 4.12 5.78 -17.70
C GLU A 114 4.22 7.30 -17.54
N ALA A 115 3.97 7.82 -16.33
CA ALA A 115 4.23 9.21 -15.96
C ALA A 115 5.72 9.49 -15.68
N GLY A 116 6.57 8.45 -15.64
CA GLY A 116 7.98 8.55 -15.25
C GLY A 116 8.22 8.54 -13.73
N ALA A 117 7.21 8.23 -12.92
CA ALA A 117 7.35 8.15 -11.47
C ALA A 117 7.78 6.74 -11.01
N LEU A 118 8.24 6.64 -9.76
CA LEU A 118 8.39 5.34 -9.10
C LEU A 118 7.02 4.75 -8.78
N SER A 119 6.96 3.44 -8.62
CA SER A 119 5.74 2.74 -8.20
C SER A 119 6.07 1.52 -7.34
N ILE A 120 5.29 1.33 -6.27
CA ILE A 120 5.55 0.33 -5.24
C ILE A 120 4.57 -0.84 -5.39
N GLY A 121 5.10 -2.06 -5.32
CA GLY A 121 4.32 -3.29 -5.28
C GLY A 121 4.55 -4.05 -3.98
N PHE A 122 3.62 -3.96 -3.03
CA PHE A 122 3.65 -4.76 -1.81
C PHE A 122 2.92 -6.09 -2.03
N ASN A 123 3.59 -7.06 -2.64
CA ASN A 123 3.04 -8.38 -2.95
C ASN A 123 3.01 -9.28 -1.70
N ILE A 124 2.16 -10.31 -1.69
CA ILE A 124 2.11 -11.33 -0.65
C ILE A 124 2.00 -12.72 -1.27
N THR A 125 2.63 -13.71 -0.66
CA THR A 125 2.54 -15.10 -1.13
C THR A 125 1.13 -15.64 -0.92
N LEU A 126 0.42 -15.87 -2.03
CA LEU A 126 -0.88 -16.54 -2.06
C LEU A 126 -0.80 -17.85 -2.87
N PRO A 127 -1.73 -18.80 -2.68
CA PRO A 127 -1.75 -20.03 -3.47
C PRO A 127 -1.89 -19.81 -4.99
N HIS A 128 -2.57 -18.74 -5.41
CA HIS A 128 -2.96 -18.51 -6.82
C HIS A 128 -2.46 -17.20 -7.44
N GLU A 129 -2.01 -16.23 -6.64
CA GLU A 129 -1.40 -14.97 -7.09
C GLU A 129 0.06 -14.97 -6.65
N GLN A 130 0.94 -15.54 -7.48
CA GLN A 130 2.34 -15.78 -7.07
C GLN A 130 3.33 -14.75 -7.61
N GLU A 131 3.03 -14.12 -8.74
CA GLU A 131 3.96 -13.20 -9.40
C GLU A 131 3.50 -11.75 -9.25
N PRO A 132 4.44 -10.81 -8.98
CA PRO A 132 4.14 -9.39 -9.05
C PRO A 132 3.85 -8.96 -10.49
N ASN A 133 3.09 -7.89 -10.66
CA ASN A 133 2.93 -7.28 -11.97
C ASN A 133 4.23 -6.64 -12.46
N ALA A 134 4.36 -6.48 -13.78
CA ALA A 134 5.57 -5.98 -14.45
C ALA A 134 5.76 -4.45 -14.38
N TRP A 135 4.86 -3.73 -13.68
CA TRP A 135 4.81 -2.27 -13.67
C TRP A 135 5.19 -1.65 -12.32
N SER A 136 5.57 -2.46 -11.33
CA SER A 136 6.21 -1.93 -10.13
C SER A 136 7.70 -1.69 -10.38
N THR A 137 8.30 -0.71 -9.68
CA THR A 137 9.74 -0.46 -9.78
C THR A 137 10.49 -1.68 -9.22
N PRO A 138 11.48 -2.26 -9.94
CA PRO A 138 12.07 -3.55 -9.56
C PRO A 138 12.57 -3.65 -8.11
N ASP A 139 13.21 -2.62 -7.58
CA ASP A 139 13.72 -2.58 -6.20
C ASP A 139 12.74 -2.00 -5.18
N LEU A 140 11.51 -1.67 -5.61
CA LEU A 140 10.35 -1.36 -4.76
C LEU A 140 9.24 -2.41 -4.93
N THR A 141 9.62 -3.62 -5.34
CA THR A 141 8.75 -4.79 -5.43
C THR A 141 9.07 -5.73 -4.28
N PHE A 142 8.15 -5.82 -3.32
CA PHE A 142 8.35 -6.55 -2.08
C PHE A 142 7.45 -7.76 -2.02
N ARG A 143 7.96 -8.85 -1.45
CA ARG A 143 7.19 -10.07 -1.20
C ARG A 143 7.14 -10.33 0.29
N PHE A 144 5.97 -10.14 0.88
CA PHE A 144 5.72 -10.41 2.29
C PHE A 144 5.26 -11.85 2.50
N HIS A 145 5.57 -12.40 3.68
CA HIS A 145 4.97 -13.63 4.16
C HIS A 145 3.82 -13.31 5.12
N TYR A 146 3.98 -12.27 5.96
CA TYR A 146 2.98 -11.90 6.96
C TYR A 146 2.05 -10.78 6.46
N PHE A 147 0.74 -11.04 6.46
CA PHE A 147 -0.28 -10.03 6.11
C PHE A 147 -0.16 -8.76 6.96
N ALA A 148 0.07 -8.90 8.27
CA ALA A 148 0.20 -7.76 9.17
C ALA A 148 1.36 -6.83 8.76
N MET A 149 2.48 -7.38 8.31
CA MET A 149 3.63 -6.58 7.87
C MET A 149 3.34 -5.82 6.58
N ARG A 150 2.69 -6.48 5.63
CA ARG A 150 2.23 -5.86 4.39
C ARG A 150 1.26 -4.71 4.64
N LYS A 151 0.23 -4.97 5.45
CA LYS A 151 -0.80 -4.00 5.86
C LYS A 151 -0.20 -2.77 6.54
N MET A 152 0.73 -3.01 7.47
CA MET A 152 1.46 -1.95 8.13
C MET A 152 2.23 -1.06 7.14
N HIS A 153 2.94 -1.64 6.17
CA HIS A 153 3.66 -0.88 5.14
C HIS A 153 2.73 -0.08 4.21
N LEU A 154 1.57 -0.63 3.87
CA LEU A 154 0.53 0.10 3.12
C LEU A 154 0.03 1.31 3.92
N ALA A 155 -0.21 1.17 5.21
CA ALA A 155 -0.76 2.23 6.05
C ALA A 155 0.26 3.30 6.49
N MET A 156 1.49 2.90 6.87
CA MET A 156 2.47 3.77 7.53
C MET A 156 2.81 5.04 6.75
N ARG A 157 2.92 4.95 5.42
CA ARG A 157 3.28 6.08 4.54
C ARG A 157 2.10 6.65 3.77
N ALA A 158 0.90 6.10 3.95
CA ALA A 158 -0.28 6.56 3.22
C ALA A 158 -0.57 8.03 3.55
N ALA A 159 -0.64 8.83 2.50
CA ALA A 159 -1.16 10.19 2.51
C ALA A 159 -2.59 10.24 1.99
N ALA A 160 -3.00 9.26 1.18
CA ALA A 160 -4.36 9.07 0.71
C ALA A 160 -4.62 7.60 0.34
N LEU A 161 -5.89 7.24 0.28
CA LEU A 161 -6.39 5.93 -0.13
C LEU A 161 -7.41 6.10 -1.26
N VAL A 162 -7.21 5.38 -2.37
CA VAL A 162 -8.20 5.29 -3.47
C VAL A 162 -8.59 3.85 -3.70
N VAL A 163 -9.89 3.58 -3.63
CA VAL A 163 -10.45 2.23 -3.66
C VAL A 163 -11.38 2.10 -4.86
N PHE A 164 -10.92 1.36 -5.86
CA PHE A 164 -11.71 0.95 -7.02
C PHE A 164 -12.53 -0.31 -6.68
N PRO A 165 -13.57 -0.62 -7.48
CA PRO A 165 -14.38 -1.82 -7.27
C PRO A 165 -13.55 -3.10 -7.14
N GLY A 166 -13.89 -3.92 -6.15
CA GLY A 166 -13.02 -5.00 -5.67
C GLY A 166 -13.74 -6.05 -4.83
N GLY A 167 -12.98 -7.07 -4.40
CA GLY A 167 -13.52 -8.19 -3.61
C GLY A 167 -13.22 -8.05 -2.12
N PHE A 168 -13.20 -9.18 -1.41
CA PHE A 168 -12.94 -9.20 0.04
C PHE A 168 -11.60 -8.60 0.44
N GLY A 169 -10.52 -8.84 -0.32
CA GLY A 169 -9.24 -8.19 -0.03
C GLY A 169 -9.31 -6.67 -0.12
N THR A 170 -10.09 -6.13 -1.05
CA THR A 170 -10.32 -4.68 -1.17
C THR A 170 -11.14 -4.13 -0.01
N LEU A 171 -12.15 -4.88 0.44
CA LEU A 171 -12.97 -4.51 1.60
C LEU A 171 -12.18 -4.57 2.91
N ASP A 172 -11.36 -5.60 3.10
CA ASP A 172 -10.47 -5.75 4.25
C ASP A 172 -9.57 -4.52 4.42
N GLU A 173 -8.89 -4.09 3.35
CA GLU A 173 -8.02 -2.92 3.41
C GLU A 173 -8.79 -1.59 3.54
N LEU A 174 -9.95 -1.46 2.92
CA LEU A 174 -10.81 -0.29 3.08
C LEU A 174 -11.23 -0.12 4.54
N PHE A 175 -11.80 -1.17 5.14
CA PHE A 175 -12.28 -1.11 6.52
C PHE A 175 -11.13 -0.98 7.52
N GLU A 176 -9.96 -1.57 7.25
CA GLU A 176 -8.78 -1.38 8.10
C GLU A 176 -8.37 0.09 8.17
N ILE A 177 -8.20 0.77 7.04
CA ILE A 177 -7.83 2.19 7.02
C ILE A 177 -8.93 3.05 7.66
N MET A 178 -10.21 2.79 7.36
CA MET A 178 -11.32 3.51 8.00
C MET A 178 -11.29 3.35 9.53
N THR A 179 -11.09 2.13 10.04
CA THR A 179 -11.00 1.88 11.48
C THR A 179 -9.77 2.54 12.11
N LEU A 180 -8.61 2.52 11.43
CA LEU A 180 -7.41 3.19 11.92
C LEU A 180 -7.58 4.71 12.04
N VAL A 181 -8.25 5.34 11.06
CA VAL A 181 -8.58 6.77 11.10
C VAL A 181 -9.63 7.05 12.18
N GLN A 182 -10.72 6.29 12.21
CA GLN A 182 -11.82 6.43 13.19
C GLN A 182 -11.32 6.34 14.64
N THR A 183 -10.37 5.43 14.91
CA THR A 183 -9.81 5.20 16.24
C THR A 183 -8.65 6.12 16.60
N GLY A 184 -8.23 7.01 15.68
CA GLY A 184 -7.09 7.91 15.86
C GLY A 184 -5.73 7.20 15.94
N LYS A 185 -5.64 5.95 15.47
CA LYS A 185 -4.39 5.18 15.40
C LYS A 185 -3.57 5.53 14.15
N MET A 186 -4.18 6.21 13.20
CA MET A 186 -3.56 6.79 12.02
C MET A 186 -4.00 8.25 11.89
N ARG A 187 -3.12 9.10 11.33
CA ARG A 187 -3.51 10.46 10.96
C ARG A 187 -4.69 10.43 9.99
N PRO A 188 -5.58 11.44 10.00
CA PRO A 188 -6.61 11.55 8.97
C PRO A 188 -5.97 11.57 7.57
N VAL A 189 -6.48 10.72 6.69
CA VAL A 189 -6.10 10.68 5.27
C VAL A 189 -7.37 10.68 4.42
N PRO A 190 -7.37 11.31 3.25
CA PRO A 190 -8.49 11.23 2.32
C PRO A 190 -8.70 9.79 1.86
N ILE A 191 -9.93 9.30 1.97
CA ILE A 191 -10.36 8.02 1.43
C ILE A 191 -11.34 8.29 0.30
N VAL A 192 -11.05 7.77 -0.90
CA VAL A 192 -11.88 7.96 -2.09
C VAL A 192 -12.36 6.61 -2.60
N LEU A 193 -13.68 6.46 -2.69
CA LEU A 193 -14.34 5.31 -3.27
C LEU A 193 -14.68 5.61 -4.73
N PHE A 194 -13.96 4.98 -5.66
CA PHE A 194 -14.14 5.20 -7.09
C PHE A 194 -15.34 4.37 -7.62
N ASP A 195 -16.19 4.99 -8.43
CA ASP A 195 -17.48 4.48 -8.91
C ASP A 195 -18.56 4.47 -7.81
N SER A 196 -19.24 5.60 -7.67
CA SER A 196 -20.27 5.78 -6.64
C SER A 196 -21.43 4.80 -6.77
N SER A 197 -21.78 4.39 -8.00
CA SER A 197 -22.85 3.43 -8.23
C SER A 197 -22.50 2.04 -7.68
N TYR A 198 -21.26 1.59 -7.88
CA TYR A 198 -20.82 0.31 -7.35
C TYR A 198 -20.85 0.30 -5.82
N TRP A 199 -20.26 1.31 -5.19
CA TRP A 199 -20.11 1.33 -3.73
C TRP A 199 -21.43 1.57 -2.99
N LYS A 200 -22.31 2.44 -3.49
CA LYS A 200 -23.64 2.65 -2.90
C LYS A 200 -24.54 1.42 -3.04
N GLY A 201 -24.32 0.61 -4.08
CA GLY A 201 -25.03 -0.66 -4.25
C GLY A 201 -24.48 -1.80 -3.37
N LEU A 202 -23.22 -1.69 -2.93
CA LEU A 202 -22.57 -2.70 -2.09
C LEU A 202 -22.71 -2.39 -0.59
N LEU A 203 -22.53 -1.12 -0.21
CA LEU A 203 -22.40 -0.69 1.18
C LEU A 203 -23.56 0.24 1.56
N HIS A 204 -24.51 -0.28 2.32
CA HIS A 204 -25.56 0.50 2.98
C HIS A 204 -25.11 0.86 4.41
N LEU A 205 -24.10 1.72 4.54
CA LEU A 205 -23.47 2.04 5.83
C LEU A 205 -24.40 2.79 6.80
N ASP A 206 -25.44 3.45 6.29
CA ASP A 206 -26.47 4.11 7.13
C ASP A 206 -27.10 3.13 8.12
N THR A 207 -27.24 1.85 7.75
CA THR A 207 -27.73 0.80 8.65
C THR A 207 -26.86 0.65 9.91
N MET A 208 -25.55 0.89 9.81
CA MET A 208 -24.66 0.86 10.98
C MET A 208 -24.86 2.07 11.87
N THR A 209 -25.16 3.23 11.29
CA THR A 209 -25.49 4.46 12.04
C THR A 209 -26.84 4.32 12.74
N GLU A 210 -27.87 3.82 12.04
CA GLU A 210 -29.20 3.54 12.58
C GLU A 210 -29.17 2.53 13.72
N ALA A 211 -28.30 1.51 13.63
CA ALA A 211 -28.07 0.54 14.68
C ALA A 211 -27.19 1.06 15.85
N GLY A 212 -26.62 2.27 15.72
CA GLY A 212 -25.75 2.88 16.73
C GLY A 212 -24.34 2.27 16.83
N PHE A 213 -23.87 1.59 15.77
CA PHE A 213 -22.54 0.95 15.75
C PHE A 213 -21.42 1.89 15.29
N ILE A 214 -21.77 2.94 14.54
CA ILE A 214 -20.86 4.03 14.15
C ILE A 214 -21.53 5.38 14.38
N ARG A 215 -20.73 6.45 14.45
CA ARG A 215 -21.24 7.81 14.56
C ARG A 215 -21.67 8.32 13.18
N PRO A 216 -22.67 9.23 13.09
CA PRO A 216 -23.03 9.84 11.81
C PRO A 216 -21.85 10.55 11.11
N GLU A 217 -20.89 11.07 11.87
CA GLU A 217 -19.69 11.70 11.33
C GLU A 217 -18.73 10.70 10.66
N ASP A 218 -18.78 9.41 11.02
CA ASP A 218 -17.90 8.39 10.44
C ASP A 218 -18.23 8.14 8.96
N LEU A 219 -19.45 8.47 8.51
CA LEU A 219 -19.84 8.44 7.09
C LEU A 219 -19.13 9.54 6.27
N LYS A 220 -18.48 10.51 6.92
CA LYS A 220 -17.68 11.56 6.28
C LYS A 220 -16.21 11.16 6.12
N LEU A 221 -15.81 9.97 6.58
CA LEU A 221 -14.43 9.48 6.46
C LEU A 221 -13.99 9.27 5.00
N PHE A 222 -14.94 9.10 4.09
CA PHE A 222 -14.66 8.86 2.68
C PHE A 222 -15.51 9.76 1.78
N SER A 223 -15.08 9.87 0.54
CA SER A 223 -15.78 10.58 -0.54
C SER A 223 -15.94 9.65 -1.74
N TYR A 224 -16.90 9.97 -2.61
CA TYR A 224 -17.10 9.26 -3.87
C TYR A 224 -16.52 10.05 -5.04
N ALA A 225 -15.97 9.34 -6.01
CA ALA A 225 -15.57 9.91 -7.29
C ALA A 225 -15.96 8.99 -8.45
N ASP A 226 -16.37 9.57 -9.57
CA ASP A 226 -16.80 8.84 -10.76
C ASP A 226 -15.84 9.04 -11.95
N THR A 227 -14.86 9.94 -11.83
CA THR A 227 -13.79 10.14 -12.82
C THR A 227 -12.40 10.19 -12.17
N PRO A 228 -11.33 9.87 -12.91
CA PRO A 228 -9.95 9.94 -12.39
C PRO A 228 -9.57 11.33 -11.87
N GLU A 229 -9.97 12.38 -12.58
CA GLU A 229 -9.75 13.77 -12.19
C GLU A 229 -10.49 14.08 -10.88
N GLN A 230 -11.76 13.72 -10.78
CA GLN A 230 -12.54 13.94 -9.55
C GLN A 230 -11.92 13.19 -8.36
N ALA A 231 -11.41 11.97 -8.57
CA ALA A 231 -10.76 11.22 -7.51
C ALA A 231 -9.51 11.95 -7.00
N TYR A 232 -8.70 12.52 -7.89
CA TYR A 232 -7.54 13.33 -7.49
C TYR A 232 -7.97 14.61 -6.77
N ASP A 233 -8.99 15.31 -7.27
CA ASP A 233 -9.50 16.53 -6.65
C ASP A 233 -10.05 16.28 -5.24
N CYS A 234 -10.76 15.17 -5.03
CA CYS A 234 -11.21 14.73 -3.70
C CYS A 234 -10.04 14.54 -2.73
N ILE A 235 -8.93 13.96 -3.19
CA ILE A 235 -7.73 13.79 -2.35
C ILE A 235 -7.13 15.15 -1.98
N VAL A 236 -6.91 16.03 -2.97
CA VAL A 236 -6.33 17.35 -2.75
C VAL A 236 -7.18 18.15 -1.76
N HIS A 237 -8.50 18.14 -1.95
CA HIS A 237 -9.45 18.83 -1.07
C HIS A 237 -9.44 18.24 0.34
N GLY A 238 -9.49 16.90 0.47
CA GLY A 238 -9.52 16.23 1.77
C GLY A 238 -8.22 16.37 2.56
N ALA A 239 -7.07 16.47 1.89
CA ALA A 239 -5.77 16.64 2.53
C ALA A 239 -5.49 18.11 2.91
N GLY A 240 -6.14 19.07 2.25
CA GLY A 240 -5.98 20.50 2.51
C GLY A 240 -4.56 21.01 2.25
N GLU A 241 -4.10 21.96 3.08
CA GLU A 241 -2.78 22.60 2.94
C GLU A 241 -1.60 21.60 3.03
N GLY A 242 -1.81 20.45 3.67
CA GLY A 242 -0.80 19.40 3.80
C GLY A 242 -0.57 18.55 2.55
N TRP A 243 -1.33 18.76 1.47
CA TRP A 243 -1.15 17.99 0.23
C TRP A 243 0.10 18.39 -0.53
N ASN A 244 0.43 19.68 -0.63
CA ASN A 244 1.57 20.06 -1.44
C ASN A 244 2.87 19.71 -0.72
N PRO A 245 3.82 18.99 -1.37
CA PRO A 245 5.08 18.70 -0.73
C PRO A 245 5.80 20.02 -0.43
N PRO A 246 6.49 20.14 0.72
CA PRO A 246 7.19 21.36 1.10
C PRO A 246 8.05 21.86 -0.06
N GLY A 247 8.05 23.18 -0.27
CA GLY A 247 8.92 23.80 -1.26
C GLY A 247 10.38 23.48 -0.94
N ASN A 248 11.25 23.46 -1.96
CA ASN A 248 12.70 23.29 -1.78
C ASN A 248 13.23 24.43 -0.88
N GLY A 249 13.20 24.26 0.45
CA GLY A 249 13.60 25.29 1.40
C GLY A 249 12.87 25.30 2.75
N SER A 250 11.78 24.55 2.96
CA SER A 250 11.12 24.51 4.28
C SER A 250 11.35 23.16 4.97
N VAL A 251 12.52 23.01 5.60
CA VAL A 251 12.70 22.03 6.66
C VAL A 251 12.02 22.61 7.91
N GLN A 252 10.85 22.09 8.28
CA GLN A 252 10.36 22.26 9.64
C GLN A 252 10.94 21.11 10.47
N THR A 253 11.82 21.50 11.41
CA THR A 253 12.37 20.67 12.48
C THR A 253 11.30 20.10 13.40
#